data_AF-A0A2N6K4F0-F1
#
_entry.id   AF-A0A2N6K4F0-F1
#
_cell.length_a   1.000
_cell.length_b   1.000
_cell.length_c   1.000
_cell.angle_alpha   90.00
_cell.angle_beta   90.00
_cell.angle_gamma   90.00
#
_symmetry.space_group_name_H-M   'P 1'
#
loop_
_entity.id
_entity.type
_entity.pdbx_description
1 polymer ?
#
loop_
_entity_poly.entity_id
_entity_poly.type
_entity_poly.pdbx_seq_one_letter_code
_entity_poly.pdbx_strand_id
1 'polypeptide(L)'
;MNKNISAHPLTWATIYPRTPESKREAARFEVNFSTARNELLNELRLLGAKNVVISSNVPVRQDGLPYARPKEPDDPGVAVYFSIKDKNYALCCDRWLKVRHNLRAIGLHIAAMRGMERWGVGSVEQAFMGYQALPSSEVSKSAEQKWWEILGVNCYDSIETIKSAYRKLARKYHPDNGGNEEKMAELNRAYEQAKQLHA
;
A
#
# COMPACT_ATOMS: atom_id res chain seq x y z
N MET A 1 14.97 0.16 2.39
CA MET A 1 13.68 0.80 2.03
C MET A 1 13.22 0.18 0.72
N ASN A 2 11.97 -0.32 0.65
CA ASN A 2 11.47 -1.05 -0.53
C ASN A 2 11.44 -0.15 -1.77
N LYS A 3 11.94 -0.62 -2.92
CA LYS A 3 12.02 0.14 -4.18
C LYS A 3 10.67 0.50 -4.83
N ASN A 4 9.54 0.00 -4.32
CA ASN A 4 8.21 0.14 -4.94
C ASN A 4 7.22 1.03 -4.17
N ILE A 5 7.62 1.65 -3.05
CA ILE A 5 6.72 2.53 -2.30
C ILE A 5 6.88 3.95 -2.85
N SER A 6 5.84 4.45 -3.53
CA SER A 6 5.79 5.81 -4.07
C SER A 6 4.89 6.72 -3.22
N ALA A 7 5.16 8.02 -3.25
CA ALA A 7 4.28 9.03 -2.68
C ALA A 7 2.93 9.14 -3.42
N HIS A 8 2.90 8.76 -4.70
CA HIS A 8 1.71 8.70 -5.55
C HIS A 8 1.92 7.66 -6.67
N PRO A 9 0.91 6.84 -7.01
CA PRO A 9 -0.42 6.73 -6.40
C PRO A 9 -0.37 6.08 -5.00
N LEU A 10 -1.50 6.10 -4.28
CA LEU A 10 -1.62 5.50 -2.94
C LEU A 10 -1.22 4.01 -2.97
N THR A 11 -0.20 3.68 -2.19
CA THR A 11 0.20 2.31 -1.87
C THR A 11 -0.28 2.00 -0.46
N TRP A 12 -1.24 1.09 -0.31
CA TRP A 12 -1.81 0.74 0.99
C TRP A 12 -1.11 -0.47 1.60
N ALA A 13 -0.85 -0.47 2.90
CA ALA A 13 -0.23 -1.63 3.56
C ALA A 13 -1.26 -2.73 3.82
N THR A 14 -0.98 -3.95 3.37
CA THR A 14 -1.90 -5.09 3.39
C THR A 14 -2.37 -5.50 4.79
N ILE A 15 -1.61 -5.14 5.83
CA ILE A 15 -1.96 -5.41 7.23
C ILE A 15 -3.17 -4.61 7.73
N TYR A 16 -3.59 -3.57 6.99
CA TYR A 16 -4.74 -2.74 7.36
C TYR A 16 -5.96 -3.04 6.49
N PRO A 17 -7.13 -3.33 7.08
CA PRO A 17 -8.38 -3.32 6.33
C PRO A 17 -8.69 -1.89 5.84
N ARG A 18 -9.30 -1.78 4.66
CA ARG A 18 -9.84 -0.50 4.16
C ARG A 18 -11.17 -0.18 4.83
N THR A 19 -11.42 1.10 5.07
CA THR A 19 -12.74 1.58 5.50
C THR A 19 -13.67 1.69 4.30
N PRO A 20 -14.82 0.98 4.27
CA PRO A 20 -15.82 1.15 3.21
C PRO A 20 -16.29 2.61 3.13
N GLU A 21 -16.54 3.10 1.92
CA GLU A 21 -16.92 4.50 1.69
C GLU A 21 -18.14 4.94 2.52
N SER A 22 -19.13 4.07 2.64
CA SER A 22 -20.35 4.31 3.44
C SER A 22 -20.11 4.46 4.94
N LYS A 23 -18.97 3.99 5.45
CA LYS A 23 -18.57 4.09 6.87
C LYS A 23 -17.57 5.21 7.12
N ARG A 24 -17.18 5.97 6.09
CA ARG A 24 -16.28 7.11 6.26
C ARG A 24 -17.00 8.28 6.92
N GLU A 25 -16.30 8.98 7.79
CA GLU A 25 -16.87 10.03 8.62
C GLU A 25 -16.27 11.42 8.30
N ALA A 26 -17.04 12.47 8.56
CA ALA A 26 -16.50 13.82 8.62
C ALA A 26 -15.76 14.01 9.94
N ALA A 27 -14.52 14.47 9.88
CA ALA A 27 -13.75 14.73 11.09
C ALA A 27 -14.23 16.00 11.81
N ARG A 28 -14.06 16.02 13.13
CA ARG A 28 -14.36 17.19 13.98
C ARG A 28 -13.21 18.19 14.09
N PHE A 29 -12.02 17.84 13.61
CA PHE A 29 -10.83 18.68 13.69
C PHE A 29 -10.73 19.60 12.46
N GLU A 30 -10.67 20.91 12.70
CA GLU A 30 -10.40 21.93 11.69
C GLU A 30 -8.88 22.06 11.49
N VAL A 31 -8.37 21.53 10.37
CA VAL A 31 -6.96 21.64 10.00
C VAL A 31 -6.80 21.72 8.49
N ASN A 32 -5.87 22.57 8.04
CA ASN A 32 -5.48 22.65 6.63
C ASN A 32 -4.47 21.55 6.27
N PHE A 33 -4.33 21.22 4.98
CA PHE A 33 -3.46 20.14 4.52
C PHE A 33 -1.99 20.33 4.91
N SER A 34 -1.45 21.55 4.72
CA SER A 34 -0.05 21.86 5.02
C SER A 34 0.27 21.71 6.51
N THR A 35 -0.62 22.19 7.39
CA THR A 35 -0.50 22.05 8.84
C THR A 35 -0.55 20.58 9.23
N ALA A 36 -1.55 19.82 8.76
CA ALA A 36 -1.66 18.39 9.07
C ALA A 36 -0.41 17.59 8.64
N ARG A 37 0.12 17.89 7.44
CA ARG A 37 1.36 17.29 6.95
C ARG A 37 2.57 17.69 7.79
N ASN A 38 2.75 18.97 8.08
CA ASN A 38 3.91 19.47 8.80
C ASN A 38 3.94 18.97 10.25
N GLU A 39 2.77 18.90 10.90
CA GLU A 39 2.64 18.32 12.25
C GLU A 39 2.99 16.83 12.25
N LEU A 40 2.47 16.05 11.30
CA LEU A 40 2.82 14.65 11.14
C LEU A 40 4.34 14.46 10.94
N LEU A 41 4.95 15.25 10.04
CA LEU A 41 6.39 15.19 9.78
C LEU A 41 7.20 15.59 11.02
N ASN A 42 6.72 16.56 11.80
CA ASN A 42 7.37 16.92 13.06
C ASN A 42 7.29 15.78 14.08
N GLU A 43 6.14 15.11 14.22
CA GLU A 43 6.00 13.95 15.11
C GLU A 43 6.91 12.79 14.69
N LEU A 44 6.99 12.49 13.39
CA LEU A 44 7.91 11.49 12.85
C LEU A 44 9.38 11.85 13.11
N ARG A 45 9.74 13.13 12.94
CA ARG A 45 11.09 13.62 13.25
C ARG A 45 11.41 13.42 14.73
N LEU A 46 10.49 13.79 15.61
CA LEU A 46 10.66 13.66 17.06
C LEU A 46 10.60 12.20 17.55
N LEU A 47 10.01 11.30 16.77
CA LEU A 47 10.07 9.84 16.94
C LEU A 47 11.44 9.27 16.57
N GLY A 48 12.28 10.03 15.84
CA GLY A 48 13.53 9.54 15.26
C GLY A 48 13.33 8.71 13.99
N ALA A 49 12.18 8.86 13.32
CA ALA A 49 11.87 8.15 12.10
C ALA A 49 12.75 8.63 10.93
N LYS A 50 13.22 7.67 10.14
CA LYS A 50 13.96 7.88 8.89
C LYS A 50 13.15 7.32 7.73
N ASN A 51 13.58 7.60 6.49
CA ASN A 51 13.00 6.97 5.30
C ASN A 51 11.47 7.16 5.23
N VAL A 52 11.00 8.39 5.48
CA VAL A 52 9.58 8.69 5.54
C VAL A 52 9.01 8.84 4.12
N VAL A 53 7.95 8.10 3.82
CA VAL A 53 7.14 8.27 2.60
C VAL A 53 5.68 8.38 3.00
N ILE A 54 5.04 9.47 2.58
CA ILE A 54 3.59 9.67 2.68
C ILE A 54 3.01 9.32 1.32
N SER A 55 2.31 8.20 1.23
CA SER A 55 1.63 7.72 0.03
C SER A 55 0.15 8.12 0.06
N SER A 56 -0.33 8.79 -0.99
CA SER A 56 -1.72 9.22 -1.13
C SER A 56 -2.09 9.47 -2.60
N ASN A 57 -3.39 9.58 -2.88
CA ASN A 57 -3.90 9.95 -4.21
C ASN A 57 -4.00 11.48 -4.42
N VAL A 58 -3.33 12.29 -3.58
CA VAL A 58 -3.26 13.73 -3.82
C VAL A 58 -2.34 13.97 -5.02
N PRO A 59 -2.81 14.68 -6.07
CA PRO A 59 -1.98 14.96 -7.22
C PRO A 59 -0.78 15.80 -6.82
N VAL A 60 0.41 15.25 -7.05
CA VAL A 60 1.68 15.95 -6.89
C VAL A 60 1.88 16.87 -8.11
N ARG A 61 2.16 18.17 -7.90
CA ARG A 61 2.61 19.02 -9.01
C ARG A 61 4.00 18.58 -9.47
N GLN A 62 4.34 18.87 -10.73
CA GLN A 62 5.70 18.67 -11.27
C GLN A 62 6.79 19.35 -10.41
N ASP A 63 6.44 20.41 -9.68
CA ASP A 63 7.35 21.16 -8.82
C ASP A 63 7.36 20.67 -7.35
N GLY A 64 6.66 19.56 -7.03
CA GLY A 64 6.57 18.98 -5.69
C GLY A 64 5.69 19.73 -4.68
N LEU A 65 5.12 20.88 -5.05
CA LEU A 65 4.21 21.67 -4.20
C LEU A 65 2.73 21.33 -4.47
N PRO A 66 1.83 21.39 -3.48
CA PRO A 66 0.40 21.18 -3.72
C PRO A 66 -0.25 22.33 -4.53
N TYR A 67 -1.34 22.04 -5.26
CA TYR A 67 -2.20 23.08 -5.86
C TYR A 67 -2.88 23.93 -4.76
N ALA A 68 -3.17 25.22 -5.03
CA ALA A 68 -3.75 26.14 -4.05
C ALA A 68 -5.14 25.71 -3.52
N ARG A 69 -5.89 24.93 -4.31
CA ARG A 69 -7.13 24.25 -3.92
C ARG A 69 -7.18 22.88 -4.62
N PRO A 70 -6.47 21.86 -4.12
CA PRO A 70 -6.56 20.53 -4.72
C PRO A 70 -7.98 20.01 -4.53
N LYS A 71 -8.59 19.48 -5.60
CA LYS A 71 -9.82 18.68 -5.44
C LYS A 71 -9.45 17.48 -4.54
N GLU A 72 -10.27 17.21 -3.53
CA GLU A 72 -10.08 15.99 -2.73
C GLU A 72 -10.20 14.78 -3.67
N PRO A 73 -9.27 13.81 -3.60
CA PRO A 73 -9.36 12.60 -4.40
C PRO A 73 -10.54 11.72 -3.97
N ASP A 74 -11.06 10.91 -4.89
CA ASP A 74 -12.17 9.98 -4.62
C ASP A 74 -11.81 8.97 -3.51
N ASP A 75 -10.55 8.52 -3.48
CA ASP A 75 -9.99 7.80 -2.34
C ASP A 75 -9.11 8.74 -1.47
N PRO A 76 -9.60 9.17 -0.30
CA PRO A 76 -8.89 10.06 0.62
C PRO A 76 -7.87 9.33 1.50
N GLY A 77 -7.65 8.03 1.30
CA GLY A 77 -6.75 7.22 2.11
C GLY A 77 -5.31 7.72 2.10
N VAL A 78 -4.63 7.53 3.24
CA VAL A 78 -3.24 7.88 3.45
C VAL A 78 -2.51 6.70 4.07
N ALA A 79 -1.35 6.37 3.52
CA ALA A 79 -0.42 5.41 4.09
C ALA A 79 0.94 6.08 4.32
N VAL A 80 1.45 5.98 5.54
CA VAL A 80 2.72 6.57 5.95
C VAL A 80 3.69 5.44 6.28
N TYR A 81 4.75 5.36 5.48
CA TYR A 81 5.84 4.40 5.65
C TYR A 81 7.04 5.10 6.24
N PHE A 82 7.70 4.48 7.21
CA PHE A 82 8.91 5.02 7.83
C PHE A 82 9.72 3.91 8.48
N SER A 83 10.96 4.21 8.87
CA SER A 83 11.84 3.27 9.57
C SER A 83 12.37 3.83 10.88
N ILE A 84 12.43 3.01 11.92
CA ILE A 84 13.04 3.32 13.22
C ILE A 84 13.98 2.16 13.57
N LYS A 85 15.25 2.46 13.93
CA LYS A 85 16.26 1.45 14.34
C LYS A 85 16.23 0.19 13.44
N ASP A 86 16.31 0.44 12.13
CA ASP A 86 16.35 -0.58 11.05
C ASP A 86 15.06 -1.40 10.84
N LYS A 87 14.01 -1.17 11.62
CA LYS A 87 12.67 -1.75 11.38
C LYS A 87 11.82 -0.81 10.54
N ASN A 88 11.06 -1.37 9.61
CA ASN A 88 10.11 -0.61 8.78
C ASN A 88 8.70 -0.73 9.35
N TYR A 89 7.97 0.38 9.33
CA TYR A 89 6.62 0.50 9.84
C TYR A 89 5.73 1.14 8.78
N ALA A 90 4.44 0.83 8.85
CA ALA A 90 3.42 1.48 8.06
C ALA A 90 2.24 1.86 8.95
N LEU A 91 1.72 3.07 8.80
CA LEU A 91 0.46 3.50 9.39
C LEU A 91 -0.50 3.92 8.29
N CYS A 92 -1.69 3.34 8.26
CA CYS A 92 -2.70 3.64 7.24
C CYS A 92 -3.99 4.20 7.87
N CYS A 93 -4.59 5.20 7.24
CA CYS A 93 -5.86 5.78 7.67
C CYS A 93 -6.69 6.25 6.47
N ASP A 94 -7.92 5.77 6.39
CA ASP A 94 -8.92 6.15 5.39
C ASP A 94 -10.32 6.33 6.00
N ARG A 95 -10.40 6.46 7.33
CA ARG A 95 -11.66 6.64 8.07
C ARG A 95 -12.33 7.97 7.73
N TRP A 96 -11.55 9.00 7.43
CA TRP A 96 -12.06 10.35 7.24
C TRP A 96 -12.22 10.69 5.76
N LEU A 97 -13.25 11.48 5.46
CA LEU A 97 -13.60 11.89 4.08
C LEU A 97 -12.53 12.74 3.38
N LYS A 98 -11.59 13.34 4.12
CA LYS A 98 -10.59 14.27 3.57
C LYS A 98 -9.19 13.78 3.89
N VAL A 99 -8.27 13.89 2.93
CA VAL A 99 -6.89 13.40 3.07
C VAL A 99 -6.19 14.06 4.26
N ARG A 100 -6.38 15.37 4.44
CA ARG A 100 -5.80 16.13 5.56
C ARG A 100 -6.24 15.63 6.94
N HIS A 101 -7.46 15.10 7.06
CA HIS A 101 -7.95 14.56 8.31
C HIS A 101 -7.33 13.19 8.60
N ASN A 102 -7.14 12.36 7.57
CA ASN A 102 -6.39 11.10 7.69
C ASN A 102 -4.92 11.35 8.09
N LEU A 103 -4.26 12.34 7.48
CA LEU A 103 -2.91 12.78 7.88
C LEU A 103 -2.85 13.18 9.37
N ARG A 104 -3.79 14.04 9.80
CA ARG A 104 -3.87 14.51 11.19
C ARG A 104 -4.10 13.36 12.17
N ALA A 105 -4.97 12.42 11.82
CA ALA A 105 -5.25 11.25 12.64
C ALA A 105 -3.98 10.40 12.87
N ILE A 106 -3.19 10.17 11.81
CA ILE A 106 -1.90 9.46 11.92
C ILE A 106 -0.91 10.25 12.78
N GLY A 107 -0.83 11.57 12.62
CA GLY A 107 0.03 12.42 13.44
C GLY A 107 -0.32 12.36 14.94
N LEU A 108 -1.61 12.46 15.26
CA LEU A 108 -2.11 12.33 16.64
C LEU A 108 -1.84 10.94 17.22
N HIS A 109 -1.96 9.89 16.42
CA HIS A 109 -1.61 8.53 16.84
C HIS A 109 -0.15 8.44 17.27
N ILE A 110 0.78 8.94 16.45
CA ILE A 110 2.22 8.95 16.78
C ILE A 110 2.48 9.79 18.03
N ALA A 111 1.86 10.98 18.14
CA ALA A 111 2.02 11.84 19.30
C ALA A 111 1.58 11.16 20.61
N ALA A 112 0.48 10.39 20.56
CA ALA A 112 -0.02 9.61 21.69
C ALA A 112 0.93 8.46 22.05
N MET A 113 1.43 7.71 21.07
CA MET A 113 2.41 6.62 21.27
C MET A 113 3.69 7.14 21.93
N ARG A 114 4.21 8.28 21.46
CA ARG A 114 5.34 8.97 22.10
C ARG A 114 4.99 9.49 23.50
N GLY A 115 3.74 9.87 23.74
CA GLY A 115 3.24 10.23 25.06
C GLY A 115 3.33 9.07 26.05
N MET A 116 2.89 7.88 25.65
CA MET A 116 2.94 6.69 26.50
C MET A 116 4.36 6.31 26.92
N GLU A 117 5.34 6.45 26.02
CA GLU A 117 6.75 6.27 26.36
C GLU A 117 7.25 7.32 27.36
N ARG A 118 6.91 8.60 27.15
CA ARG A 118 7.26 9.67 28.10
C ARG A 118 6.65 9.47 29.48
N TRP A 119 5.48 8.85 29.56
CA TRP A 119 4.79 8.55 30.82
C TRP A 119 5.24 7.23 31.46
N GLY A 120 6.12 6.47 30.80
CA GLY A 120 6.69 5.23 31.35
C GLY A 120 5.74 4.02 31.30
N VAL A 121 4.68 4.06 30.50
CA VAL A 121 3.70 2.94 30.40
C VAL A 121 4.20 1.82 29.47
N GLY A 122 4.96 2.17 28.44
CA GLY A 122 5.53 1.21 27.49
C GLY A 122 6.44 1.90 26.48
N SER A 123 7.31 1.14 25.79
CA SER A 123 8.21 1.74 24.80
C SER A 123 7.50 2.02 23.49
N VAL A 124 8.02 2.99 22.72
CA VAL A 124 7.57 3.23 21.34
C VAL A 124 7.67 1.95 20.51
N GLU A 125 8.75 1.19 20.65
CA GLU A 125 8.96 -0.04 19.88
C GLU A 125 7.87 -1.07 20.12
N GLN A 126 7.49 -1.31 21.38
CA GLN A 126 6.40 -2.20 21.76
C GLN A 126 5.08 -1.74 21.15
N ALA A 127 4.81 -0.43 21.20
CA ALA A 127 3.59 0.16 20.67
C ALA A 127 3.45 0.02 19.14
N PHE A 128 4.58 -0.03 18.42
CA PHE A 128 4.61 -0.16 16.96
C PHE A 128 4.76 -1.59 16.44
N MET A 129 4.92 -2.61 17.29
CA MET A 129 5.13 -4.01 16.85
C MET A 129 4.02 -4.51 15.91
N GLY A 130 2.75 -4.18 16.18
CA GLY A 130 1.62 -4.57 15.33
C GLY A 130 1.56 -3.86 13.97
N TYR A 131 2.38 -2.83 13.78
CA TYR A 131 2.43 -2.00 12.57
C TYR A 131 3.70 -2.21 11.77
N GLN A 132 4.51 -3.21 12.14
CA GLN A 132 5.72 -3.54 11.42
C GLN A 132 5.34 -3.93 9.99
N ALA A 133 5.75 -3.10 9.04
CA ALA A 133 5.55 -3.39 7.64
C ALA A 133 6.53 -4.51 7.29
N LEU A 134 6.00 -5.68 6.90
CA LEU A 134 6.84 -6.73 6.36
C LEU A 134 7.69 -6.11 5.24
N PRO A 135 9.03 -6.29 5.26
CA PRO A 135 9.82 -5.89 4.11
C PRO A 135 9.21 -6.65 2.93
N SER A 136 8.87 -5.95 1.85
CA SER A 136 8.19 -6.58 0.72
C SER A 136 9.06 -7.66 0.06
N SER A 137 10.32 -7.81 0.49
CA SER A 137 11.21 -8.93 0.18
C SER A 137 10.77 -10.28 0.76
N GLU A 138 9.99 -10.32 1.86
CA GLU A 138 9.40 -11.58 2.34
C GLU A 138 8.03 -11.87 1.72
N VAL A 139 7.41 -10.85 1.09
CA VAL A 139 6.25 -11.05 0.20
C VAL A 139 6.69 -11.51 -1.20
N SER A 140 8.00 -11.55 -1.50
CA SER A 140 8.53 -11.97 -2.82
C SER A 140 9.05 -13.40 -2.91
N LYS A 141 8.62 -14.31 -2.02
CA LYS A 141 8.73 -15.76 -2.29
C LYS A 141 7.46 -16.58 -2.02
N SER A 142 6.41 -15.96 -1.48
CA SER A 142 5.11 -16.61 -1.21
C SER A 142 3.91 -15.76 -1.61
N ALA A 143 4.09 -14.70 -2.40
CA ALA A 143 3.06 -14.32 -3.34
C ALA A 143 3.17 -15.33 -4.49
N GLU A 144 2.35 -16.37 -4.46
CA GLU A 144 1.94 -17.04 -5.68
C GLU A 144 1.57 -15.91 -6.65
N GLN A 145 2.40 -15.68 -7.68
CA GLN A 145 2.13 -14.68 -8.69
C GLN A 145 0.70 -14.92 -9.17
N LYS A 146 -0.14 -13.89 -9.02
CA LYS A 146 -1.58 -14.06 -9.20
C LYS A 146 -1.81 -14.51 -10.63
N TRP A 147 -2.59 -15.57 -10.83
CA TRP A 147 -2.70 -16.24 -12.14
C TRP A 147 -3.08 -15.29 -13.28
N TRP A 148 -3.87 -14.24 -13.00
CA TRP A 148 -4.30 -13.26 -13.99
C TRP A 148 -3.15 -12.31 -14.43
N GLU A 149 -2.19 -12.04 -13.55
CA GLU A 149 -0.97 -11.28 -13.88
C GLU A 149 -0.04 -12.13 -14.76
N ILE A 150 0.08 -13.43 -14.47
CA ILE A 150 0.87 -14.38 -15.28
C ILE A 150 0.27 -14.53 -16.69
N LEU A 151 -1.05 -14.67 -16.78
CA LEU A 151 -1.77 -14.86 -18.05
C LEU A 151 -2.04 -13.54 -18.80
N GLY A 152 -1.80 -12.38 -18.17
CA GLY A 152 -2.04 -11.07 -18.77
C GLY A 152 -3.52 -10.78 -19.04
N VAL A 153 -4.40 -11.27 -18.17
CA VAL A 153 -5.86 -11.16 -18.26
C VAL A 153 -6.42 -10.48 -17.01
N ASN A 154 -7.70 -10.12 -17.04
CA ASN A 154 -8.41 -9.66 -15.86
C ASN A 154 -8.93 -10.86 -15.04
N CYS A 155 -9.01 -10.73 -13.72
CA CYS A 155 -9.58 -11.76 -12.84
C CYS A 155 -11.09 -11.98 -13.05
N TYR A 156 -11.78 -11.06 -13.73
CA TYR A 156 -13.21 -11.18 -14.08
C TYR A 156 -13.45 -11.65 -15.52
N ASP A 157 -12.40 -11.95 -16.30
CA ASP A 157 -12.55 -12.40 -17.67
C ASP A 157 -13.18 -13.80 -17.74
N SER A 158 -13.88 -14.10 -18.84
CA SER A 158 -14.48 -15.42 -19.05
C SER A 158 -13.42 -16.50 -19.22
N ILE A 159 -13.73 -17.74 -18.82
CA ILE A 159 -12.83 -18.89 -18.96
C ILE A 159 -12.33 -19.11 -20.40
N GLU A 160 -13.13 -18.73 -21.40
CA GLU A 160 -12.78 -18.78 -22.82
C GLU A 160 -11.67 -17.77 -23.16
N THR A 161 -11.75 -16.56 -22.60
CA THR A 161 -10.75 -15.51 -22.75
C THR A 161 -9.43 -15.92 -22.09
N ILE A 162 -9.51 -16.46 -20.87
CA ILE A 162 -8.36 -17.00 -20.13
C ILE A 162 -7.68 -18.14 -20.90
N LYS A 163 -8.46 -19.07 -21.45
CA LYS A 163 -7.95 -20.19 -22.27
C LYS A 163 -7.29 -19.72 -23.57
N SER A 164 -7.83 -18.68 -24.19
CA SER A 164 -7.25 -18.07 -25.39
C SER A 164 -5.90 -17.40 -25.08
N ALA A 165 -5.82 -16.64 -23.97
CA ALA A 165 -4.59 -16.01 -23.51
C ALA A 165 -3.50 -17.05 -23.17
N TYR A 166 -3.87 -18.10 -22.43
CA TYR A 166 -2.98 -19.22 -22.11
C TYR A 166 -2.41 -19.87 -23.39
N ARG A 167 -3.25 -20.18 -24.40
CA ARG A 167 -2.77 -20.79 -25.66
C ARG A 167 -1.79 -19.91 -26.43
N LYS A 168 -2.00 -18.59 -26.42
CA LYS A 168 -1.09 -17.62 -27.07
C LYS A 168 0.27 -17.59 -26.36
N LEU A 169 0.27 -17.56 -25.03
CA LEU A 169 1.49 -17.55 -24.22
C LEU A 169 2.23 -18.89 -24.26
N ALA A 170 1.50 -20.00 -24.21
CA ALA A 170 2.06 -21.35 -24.31
C ALA A 170 2.80 -21.57 -25.64
N ARG A 171 2.26 -21.10 -26.77
CA ARG A 171 2.95 -21.18 -28.08
C ARG A 171 4.25 -20.37 -28.11
N LYS A 172 4.27 -19.24 -27.39
CA LYS A 172 5.42 -18.32 -27.33
C LYS A 172 6.54 -18.85 -26.44
N TYR A 173 6.19 -19.52 -25.34
CA TYR A 173 7.14 -20.03 -24.35
C TYR A 173 7.33 -21.55 -24.39
N HIS A 174 6.82 -22.21 -25.43
CA HIS A 174 6.95 -23.67 -25.58
C HIS A 174 8.43 -24.06 -25.71
N PRO A 175 8.92 -25.04 -24.93
CA PRO A 175 10.32 -25.47 -24.98
C PRO A 175 10.73 -25.94 -26.39
N ASP A 176 9.84 -26.61 -27.14
CA ASP A 176 10.10 -27.04 -28.52
C ASP A 176 10.34 -25.88 -29.51
N ASN A 177 9.94 -24.65 -29.17
CA ASN A 177 10.18 -23.44 -29.97
C ASN A 177 11.34 -22.59 -29.42
N GLY A 178 12.19 -23.15 -28.56
CA GLY A 178 13.27 -22.42 -27.87
C GLY A 178 12.79 -21.58 -26.67
N GLY A 179 11.61 -21.90 -26.13
CA GLY A 179 11.02 -21.25 -24.97
C GLY A 179 11.64 -21.69 -23.63
N ASN A 180 11.22 -21.03 -22.55
CA ASN A 180 11.73 -21.29 -21.20
C ASN A 180 10.77 -22.23 -20.45
N GLU A 181 11.27 -23.39 -20.04
CA GLU A 181 10.53 -24.45 -19.33
C GLU A 181 9.95 -23.98 -17.98
N GLU A 182 10.68 -23.15 -17.24
CA GLU A 182 10.23 -22.59 -15.96
C GLU A 182 9.02 -21.67 -16.17
N LYS A 183 9.03 -20.85 -17.22
CA LYS A 183 7.89 -19.98 -17.59
C LYS A 183 6.69 -20.79 -18.06
N MET A 184 6.91 -21.91 -18.73
CA MET A 184 5.82 -22.80 -19.14
C MET A 184 5.17 -23.49 -17.93
N ALA A 185 5.97 -23.93 -16.96
CA ALA A 185 5.47 -24.49 -15.71
C ALA A 185 4.70 -23.47 -14.86
N GLU A 186 5.09 -22.19 -14.89
CA GLU A 186 4.39 -21.09 -14.25
C GLU A 186 3.04 -20.80 -14.92
N LEU A 187 2.99 -20.77 -16.26
CA LEU A 187 1.76 -20.59 -17.04
C LEU A 187 0.75 -21.73 -16.80
N ASN A 188 1.24 -22.97 -16.71
CA ASN A 188 0.39 -24.14 -16.46
C ASN A 188 -0.28 -24.06 -15.07
N ARG A 189 0.50 -23.70 -14.04
CA ARG A 189 -0.01 -23.49 -12.67
C ARG A 189 -1.05 -22.36 -12.63
N ALA A 190 -0.78 -21.25 -13.29
CA ALA A 190 -1.71 -20.13 -13.38
C ALA A 190 -3.05 -20.53 -14.04
N TYR A 191 -2.99 -21.26 -15.15
CA TYR A 191 -4.20 -21.71 -15.84
C TYR A 191 -5.02 -22.72 -15.02
N GLU A 192 -4.35 -23.59 -14.26
CA GLU A 192 -5.02 -24.52 -13.36
C GLU A 192 -5.75 -23.81 -12.21
N GLN A 193 -5.11 -22.81 -11.59
CA GLN A 193 -5.75 -21.96 -10.58
C GLN A 193 -6.96 -21.21 -11.14
N ALA A 194 -6.85 -20.65 -12.35
CA ALA A 194 -7.96 -19.98 -13.02
C ALA A 194 -9.13 -20.94 -13.26
N LYS A 195 -8.85 -22.18 -13.69
CA LYS A 195 -9.87 -23.21 -13.92
C LYS A 195 -10.59 -23.61 -12.62
N GLN A 196 -9.88 -23.72 -11.51
CA GLN A 196 -10.50 -24.05 -10.20
C GLN A 196 -11.43 -22.95 -9.70
N LEU A 197 -11.13 -21.68 -9.97
CA LEU A 197 -11.96 -20.54 -9.57
C LEU A 197 -13.21 -20.33 -10.45
N HIS A 198 -13.19 -20.86 -11.68
CA HIS A 198 -14.26 -20.72 -12.67
C HIS A 198 -15.04 -22.04 -12.94
N ALA A 199 -14.83 -23.08 -12.12
CA ALA A 199 -15.58 -24.34 -12.14
C ALA A 199 -16.84 -24.24 -11.27
#